data_AF-A0A401TI46-F1
#
_entry.id   AF-A0A401TI46-F1
#
_cell.length_a   1.000
_cell.length_b   1.000
_cell.length_c   1.000
_cell.angle_alpha   90.00
_cell.angle_beta   90.00
_cell.angle_gamma   90.00
#
_symmetry.space_group_name_H-M   'P 1'
#
loop_
_entity.id
_entity.type
_entity.pdbx_description
1 polymer ?
#
loop_
_entity_poly.entity_id
_entity_poly.type
_entity_poly.pdbx_seq_one_letter_code
_entity_poly.pdbx_strand_id
1 'polypeptide(L)'
;MPNLIFNLPSSQQSTPARNDDTVVSILQTINEVVIDNVDAARKLRELQGVEKLVLMNKSSSRSEREIKAVGTVLQTLWGYKELRKQLEKDGWKKADFQVKAGTFPGWDTP
;
A
#
# COMPACT_ATOMS: atom_id res chain seq x y z
N MET A 1 -17.83 48.46 11.58
CA MET A 1 -16.58 48.06 10.93
C MET A 1 -16.37 46.56 11.18
N PRO A 2 -16.25 45.75 10.12
CA PRO A 2 -16.59 44.33 10.05
C PRO A 2 -15.41 43.41 10.46
N ASN A 3 -14.93 43.53 11.68
CA ASN A 3 -13.71 42.83 12.11
C ASN A 3 -13.93 41.44 12.73
N LEU A 4 -15.16 40.94 12.77
CA LEU A 4 -15.45 39.59 13.30
C LEU A 4 -15.47 38.50 12.22
N ILE A 5 -15.61 38.90 10.95
CA ILE A 5 -15.70 37.96 9.82
C ILE A 5 -14.31 37.49 9.38
N PHE A 6 -13.25 38.27 9.65
CA PHE A 6 -11.86 37.89 9.38
C PHE A 6 -11.26 36.92 10.39
N ASN A 7 -11.89 36.76 11.56
CA ASN A 7 -11.47 35.79 12.58
C ASN A 7 -12.27 34.49 12.51
N LEU A 8 -13.08 34.31 11.45
CA LEU A 8 -13.52 32.98 11.04
C LEU A 8 -12.27 32.17 10.70
N PRO A 9 -12.19 30.90 11.14
CA PRO A 9 -10.96 30.13 11.15
C PRO A 9 -10.33 30.08 9.77
N SER A 10 -9.27 30.88 9.60
CA SER A 10 -8.16 30.50 8.75
C SER A 10 -7.52 29.29 9.39
N SER A 11 -8.03 28.10 9.11
CA SER A 11 -7.27 26.90 9.41
C SER A 11 -7.68 25.85 8.42
N GLN A 12 -6.94 25.86 7.32
CA GLN A 12 -6.73 24.73 6.46
C GLN A 12 -8.05 24.10 6.00
N GLN A 13 -8.36 24.35 4.73
CA GLN A 13 -8.69 23.25 3.83
C GLN A 13 -7.64 22.15 4.03
N SER A 14 -7.76 21.43 5.14
CA SER A 14 -7.15 20.15 5.38
C SER A 14 -7.88 19.32 4.36
N THR A 15 -7.34 19.31 3.14
CA THR A 15 -7.43 18.17 2.24
C THR A 15 -7.55 16.98 3.16
N PRO A 16 -8.71 16.27 3.18
CA PRO A 16 -9.03 15.34 4.26
C PRO A 16 -7.79 14.51 4.47
N ALA A 17 -7.16 14.66 5.64
CA ALA A 17 -5.97 13.93 6.00
C ALA A 17 -6.30 12.51 5.60
N ARG A 18 -5.62 12.03 4.55
CA ARG A 18 -6.02 10.86 3.76
C ARG A 18 -6.13 9.71 4.75
N ASN A 19 -7.35 9.47 5.25
CA ASN A 19 -7.54 8.72 6.48
C ASN A 19 -7.00 7.32 6.23
N ASP A 20 -6.16 6.85 7.14
CA ASP A 20 -5.58 5.49 7.13
C ASP A 20 -6.64 4.45 6.76
N ASP A 21 -7.83 4.57 7.36
CA ASP A 21 -9.00 3.70 7.10
C ASP A 21 -9.48 3.71 5.64
N THR A 22 -9.45 4.86 4.96
CA THR A 22 -9.83 4.94 3.53
C THR A 22 -8.80 4.23 2.67
N VAL A 23 -7.51 4.42 2.95
CA VAL A 23 -6.44 3.77 2.19
C VAL A 23 -6.47 2.27 2.42
N VAL A 24 -6.64 1.82 3.67
CA VAL A 24 -6.82 0.41 4.02
C VAL A 24 -8.04 -0.19 3.31
N SER A 25 -9.18 0.49 3.31
CA SER A 25 -10.39 0.01 2.62
C SER A 25 -10.19 -0.13 1.10
N ILE A 26 -9.49 0.82 0.48
CA ILE A 26 -9.13 0.73 -0.94
C ILE A 26 -8.18 -0.45 -1.19
N LEU A 27 -7.16 -0.62 -0.35
CA LEU A 27 -6.20 -1.73 -0.46
C LEU A 27 -6.86 -3.09 -0.26
N GLN A 28 -7.76 -3.21 0.70
CA GLN A 28 -8.58 -4.41 0.90
C GLN A 28 -9.42 -4.69 -0.33
N THR A 29 -10.12 -3.67 -0.87
CA THR A 29 -10.92 -3.83 -2.09
C THR A 29 -10.06 -4.29 -3.26
N ILE A 30 -8.87 -3.69 -3.45
CA ILE A 30 -7.91 -4.12 -4.49
C ILE A 30 -7.49 -5.57 -4.24
N ASN A 31 -7.20 -5.95 -3.00
CA ASN A 31 -6.82 -7.31 -2.65
C ASN A 31 -7.91 -8.32 -2.99
N GLU A 32 -9.17 -8.05 -2.62
CA GLU A 32 -10.30 -8.96 -2.90
C GLU A 32 -10.48 -9.17 -4.41
N VAL A 33 -10.42 -8.08 -5.20
CA VAL A 33 -10.51 -8.16 -6.66
C VAL A 33 -9.33 -8.94 -7.23
N VAL A 34 -8.11 -8.66 -6.76
CA VAL A 34 -6.89 -9.31 -7.25
C VAL A 34 -6.85 -10.78 -6.88
N ILE A 35 -7.32 -11.18 -5.67
CA ILE A 35 -7.40 -12.56 -5.18
C ILE A 35 -8.25 -13.44 -6.09
N ASP A 36 -9.39 -12.91 -6.54
CA ASP A 36 -10.32 -13.67 -7.39
C ASP A 36 -9.98 -13.52 -8.88
N ASN A 37 -9.24 -12.47 -9.26
CA ASN A 37 -9.01 -12.10 -10.65
C ASN A 37 -7.53 -11.79 -10.96
N VAL A 38 -6.87 -12.74 -11.61
CA VAL A 38 -5.48 -12.61 -12.08
C VAL A 38 -5.31 -11.56 -13.19
N ASP A 39 -6.34 -11.29 -14.00
CA ASP A 39 -6.29 -10.21 -14.99
C ASP A 39 -6.28 -8.84 -14.32
N ALA A 40 -6.98 -8.68 -13.19
CA ALA A 40 -6.87 -7.47 -12.38
C ALA A 40 -5.45 -7.31 -11.80
N ALA A 41 -4.83 -8.41 -11.38
CA ALA A 41 -3.44 -8.43 -10.94
C ALA A 41 -2.47 -7.97 -12.05
N ARG A 42 -2.68 -8.46 -13.28
CA ARG A 42 -1.91 -8.05 -14.47
C ARG A 42 -2.07 -6.57 -14.75
N LYS A 43 -3.31 -6.08 -14.79
CA LYS A 43 -3.61 -4.67 -15.03
C LYS A 43 -2.99 -3.77 -13.97
N LEU A 44 -2.99 -4.20 -12.71
CA LEU A 44 -2.34 -3.49 -11.63
C LEU A 44 -0.82 -3.40 -11.85
N ARG A 45 -0.16 -4.47 -12.33
CA ARG A 45 1.26 -4.42 -12.73
C ARG A 45 1.48 -3.46 -13.90
N GLU A 46 0.67 -3.56 -14.96
CA GLU A 46 0.79 -2.71 -16.16
C GLU A 46 0.65 -1.21 -15.85
N LEU A 47 -0.18 -0.86 -14.86
CA LEU A 47 -0.38 0.52 -14.40
C LEU A 47 0.68 0.98 -13.37
N GLN A 48 1.82 0.28 -13.24
CA GLN A 48 2.85 0.51 -12.22
C GLN A 48 2.31 0.49 -10.77
N GLY A 49 1.19 -0.23 -10.54
CA GLY A 49 0.58 -0.36 -9.22
C GLY A 49 1.49 -1.11 -8.23
N VAL A 50 2.25 -2.10 -8.71
CA VAL A 50 3.21 -2.86 -7.88
C VAL A 50 4.30 -1.94 -7.32
N GLU A 51 4.89 -1.09 -8.16
CA GLU A 51 5.91 -0.13 -7.75
C GLU A 51 5.37 0.83 -6.68
N LYS A 52 4.16 1.36 -6.90
CA LYS A 52 3.48 2.21 -5.91
C LYS A 52 3.23 1.47 -4.60
N LEU A 53 2.78 0.22 -4.64
CA LEU A 53 2.56 -0.61 -3.45
C LEU A 53 3.88 -0.85 -2.70
N VAL A 54 4.96 -1.23 -3.40
CA VAL A 54 6.26 -1.44 -2.75
C VAL A 54 6.81 -0.14 -2.14
N LEU A 55 6.67 1.00 -2.83
CA LEU A 55 7.04 2.30 -2.29
C LEU A 55 6.23 2.64 -1.03
N MET A 56 4.94 2.32 -0.99
CA MET A 56 4.12 2.50 0.21
C MET A 56 4.55 1.56 1.34
N ASN A 57 4.87 0.29 1.04
CA ASN A 57 5.38 -0.67 2.03
C ASN A 57 6.76 -0.29 2.59
N LYS A 58 7.58 0.42 1.80
CA LYS A 58 8.89 0.94 2.21
C LYS A 58 8.82 2.31 2.89
N SER A 59 7.69 2.99 2.82
CA SER A 59 7.53 4.34 3.38
C SER A 59 7.30 4.28 4.89
N SER A 60 8.22 4.86 5.67
CA SER A 60 8.10 4.98 7.12
C SER A 60 7.05 5.99 7.58
N SER A 61 6.44 6.73 6.66
CA SER A 61 5.38 7.73 6.95
C SER A 61 3.97 7.16 6.88
N ARG A 62 3.81 5.87 6.54
CA ARG A 62 2.52 5.16 6.52
C ARG A 62 2.27 4.47 7.85
N SER A 63 1.01 4.31 8.25
CA SER A 63 0.71 3.58 9.49
C SER A 63 0.87 2.07 9.31
N GLU A 64 1.04 1.34 10.41
CA GLU A 64 1.15 -0.13 10.39
C GLU A 64 -0.04 -0.83 9.71
N ARG A 65 -1.25 -0.27 9.82
CA ARG A 65 -2.45 -0.79 9.17
C ARG A 65 -2.36 -0.70 7.65
N GLU A 66 -2.02 0.48 7.13
CA GLU A 66 -1.74 0.66 5.70
C GLU A 66 -0.64 -0.28 5.22
N ILE A 67 0.50 -0.33 5.93
CA ILE A 67 1.64 -1.20 5.56
C ILE A 67 1.20 -2.66 5.52
N LYS A 68 0.42 -3.13 6.51
CA LYS A 68 -0.15 -4.49 6.52
C LYS A 68 -1.06 -4.73 5.32
N ALA A 69 -1.99 -3.82 5.02
CA ALA A 69 -2.91 -3.96 3.89
C ALA A 69 -2.18 -3.98 2.55
N VAL A 70 -1.22 -3.08 2.34
CA VAL A 70 -0.33 -3.07 1.17
C VAL A 70 0.44 -4.39 1.07
N GLY A 71 0.97 -4.85 2.20
CA GLY A 71 1.69 -6.10 2.32
C GLY A 71 0.86 -7.31 1.88
N THR A 72 -0.40 -7.38 2.30
CA THR A 72 -1.32 -8.44 1.88
C THR A 72 -1.53 -8.42 0.36
N VAL A 73 -1.79 -7.24 -0.23
CA VAL A 73 -1.93 -7.10 -1.69
C VAL A 73 -0.65 -7.58 -2.41
N LEU A 74 0.53 -7.17 -1.92
CA LEU A 74 1.81 -7.59 -2.48
C LEU A 74 2.03 -9.10 -2.38
N GLN A 75 1.67 -9.73 -1.27
CA GLN A 75 1.75 -11.19 -1.10
C GLN A 75 0.82 -11.91 -2.07
N THR A 76 -0.42 -11.45 -2.23
CA THR A 76 -1.37 -11.98 -3.21
C THR A 76 -0.80 -11.91 -4.62
N LEU A 77 -0.29 -10.75 -5.03
CA LEU A 77 0.33 -10.54 -6.35
C LEU A 77 1.51 -11.49 -6.58
N TRP A 78 2.36 -11.69 -5.56
CA TRP A 78 3.50 -12.62 -5.64
C TRP A 78 3.10 -14.10 -5.59
N GLY A 79 1.93 -14.42 -5.04
CA GLY A 79 1.36 -15.76 -5.00
C GLY A 79 0.98 -16.29 -6.39
N TYR A 80 0.62 -15.40 -7.32
CA TYR A 80 0.35 -15.77 -8.70
C TYR A 80 1.64 -16.19 -9.42
N LYS A 81 1.77 -17.48 -9.74
CA LYS A 81 2.92 -18.03 -10.47
C LYS A 81 3.21 -17.28 -11.77
N GLU A 82 2.18 -16.84 -12.49
CA GLU A 82 2.35 -16.11 -13.75
C GLU A 82 2.88 -14.69 -13.51
N LEU A 83 2.25 -13.95 -12.60
CA LEU A 83 2.68 -12.59 -12.24
C LEU A 83 4.09 -12.60 -11.67
N ARG A 84 4.39 -13.56 -10.80
CA ARG A 84 5.71 -13.73 -10.21
C ARG A 84 6.79 -13.87 -11.28
N LYS A 85 6.59 -14.70 -12.30
CA LYS A 85 7.55 -14.85 -13.41
C LYS A 85 7.79 -13.53 -14.15
N GLN A 86 6.75 -12.71 -14.32
CA GLN A 86 6.88 -11.39 -14.94
C GLN A 86 7.62 -10.41 -14.04
N LEU A 87 7.26 -10.36 -12.76
CA LEU A 87 7.93 -9.51 -11.77
C LEU A 87 9.41 -9.87 -11.61
N GLU A 88 9.75 -11.16 -11.59
CA GLU A 88 11.14 -11.64 -11.56
C GLU A 88 11.90 -11.20 -12.82
N LYS A 89 11.25 -11.17 -14.00
CA LYS A 89 11.85 -10.63 -15.24
C LYS A 89 12.08 -9.12 -15.18
N ASP A 90 11.21 -8.37 -14.52
CA ASP A 90 11.40 -6.93 -14.28
C ASP A 90 12.48 -6.67 -13.21
N GLY A 91 13.00 -7.71 -12.54
CA GLY A 91 14.03 -7.61 -11.51
C GLY A 91 13.51 -7.55 -10.07
N TRP A 92 12.20 -7.71 -9.85
CA TRP A 92 11.62 -7.74 -8.52
C TRP A 92 11.93 -9.05 -7.78
N LYS A 93 12.09 -8.97 -6.45
CA LYS A 93 12.40 -10.13 -5.61
C LYS A 93 11.39 -10.27 -4.47
N LYS A 94 11.23 -11.48 -3.93
CA LYS A 94 10.35 -11.75 -2.77
C LYS A 94 10.58 -10.78 -1.60
N ALA A 95 11.83 -10.36 -1.37
CA ALA A 95 12.19 -9.40 -0.32
C ALA A 95 11.50 -8.03 -0.49
N ASP A 96 11.20 -7.61 -1.72
CA ASP A 96 10.47 -6.36 -2.00
C ASP A 96 8.98 -6.47 -1.65
N PHE A 97 8.42 -7.68 -1.71
CA PHE A 97 7.02 -7.99 -1.36
C PHE A 97 6.85 -8.42 0.08
N GLN A 98 7.94 -8.60 0.84
CA GLN A 98 7.84 -8.86 2.28
C GLN A 98 7.33 -7.60 2.97
N VAL A 99 6.25 -7.77 3.72
CA VAL A 99 5.70 -6.71 4.56
C VAL A 99 6.78 -6.30 5.54
N LYS A 100 7.12 -5.02 5.59
CA LYS A 100 7.88 -4.44 6.70
C LYS A 100 6.92 -4.32 7.90
N ALA A 101 6.33 -5.44 8.33
CA ALA A 101 5.85 -5.54 9.69
C ALA A 101 7.10 -5.32 10.51
N GLY A 102 7.12 -4.22 11.27
CA GLY A 102 8.29 -3.74 11.98
C GLY A 102 9.06 -4.91 12.55
N THR A 103 10.38 -4.89 12.33
CA THR A 103 11.37 -5.71 13.02
C THR A 103 10.77 -6.34 14.27
N PHE A 104 10.40 -7.62 14.20
CA PHE A 104 10.41 -8.44 15.39
C PHE A 104 11.86 -8.90 15.52
N PRO A 105 12.70 -8.27 16.37
CA PRO A 105 14.01 -8.83 16.67
C PRO A 105 13.74 -10.06 17.53
N GLY A 106 13.65 -11.26 16.96
CA GLY A 106 13.26 -12.40 17.79
C GLY A 106 13.17 -13.79 17.18
N TRP A 107 13.74 -14.06 16.00
CA TRP A 107 13.92 -15.45 15.59
C TRP A 107 15.27 -15.68 14.90
N ASP A 108 16.32 -15.02 15.38
CA ASP A 108 17.67 -15.50 15.09
C ASP A 108 18.28 -15.99 16.40
N THR A 109 18.13 -17.28 16.65
CA THR A 109 19.17 -18.05 17.35
C THR A 109 19.10 -19.51 16.87
N PRO A 110 20.25 -20.12 16.57
CA PRO A 110 20.39 -21.48 16.03
C PRO A 110 19.97 -22.58 17.01
#